data_AF-A0AAN9C935-F1
#
_entry.id   AF-A0AAN9C935-F1
#
_cell.length_a   1.000
_cell.length_b   1.000
_cell.length_c   1.000
_cell.angle_alpha   90.00
_cell.angle_beta   90.00
_cell.angle_gamma   90.00
#
_symmetry.space_group_name_H-M   'P 1'
#
loop_
_entity.id
_entity.type
_entity.pdbx_description
1 polymer ?
#
loop_
_entity_poly.entity_id
_entity_poly.type
_entity_poly.pdbx_seq_one_letter_code
_entity_poly.pdbx_strand_id
1 'polypeptide(L)'
;MGKSCSAIDCKNRFNKKSNLSFYRLPKAKEKRTKWIAALCRNNWNPGSETWICSCHFVSGKKSDDPLHPDYVPSLFSFTPTADRIRAVNNLERYQRFREVSVKRFVSANTSKELAATALMNLHQSSALKEELQTVEIQDTEVQTVEVQGTEVQTVEVQGTEVQTDETHRDISSLHEQIKSLNTECQLLREKVYGLESDLKLHSLDPSHFDDNKMKNFTGLPNLQTFMLLFSSVSSVVPISAKQSLKPTQELLLTLMKLHLKLSEEFLGQLFRIHQSTVSRILRRWIHVHGAFNSLM
;
A
#
# COMPACT_ATOMS: atom_id res chain seq x y z
N MET A 1 -36.25 -20.69 12.95
CA MET A 1 -36.33 -20.75 11.46
C MET A 1 -34.95 -21.10 10.92
N GLY A 2 -34.83 -21.99 9.92
CA GLY A 2 -33.52 -22.39 9.37
C GLY A 2 -32.94 -21.34 8.41
N LYS A 3 -31.60 -21.23 8.34
CA LYS A 3 -30.93 -20.31 7.41
C LYS A 3 -31.22 -20.73 5.96
N SER A 4 -31.78 -19.83 5.16
CA SER A 4 -32.08 -20.05 3.73
C SER A 4 -31.45 -18.94 2.89
N CYS A 5 -31.05 -19.26 1.67
CA CYS A 5 -30.48 -18.25 0.77
C CYS A 5 -31.56 -17.22 0.37
N SER A 6 -31.21 -15.94 0.43
CA SER A 6 -32.09 -14.82 0.06
C SER A 6 -31.90 -14.35 -1.39
N ALA A 7 -31.06 -15.04 -2.18
CA ALA A 7 -30.91 -14.77 -3.60
C ALA A 7 -32.13 -15.23 -4.41
N ILE A 8 -32.37 -14.56 -5.54
CA ILE A 8 -33.42 -14.94 -6.50
C ILE A 8 -33.11 -16.35 -7.05
N ASP A 9 -34.16 -17.16 -7.19
CA ASP A 9 -34.16 -18.58 -7.62
C ASP A 9 -33.29 -19.57 -6.81
N CYS A 10 -32.64 -19.13 -5.73
CA CYS A 10 -31.74 -19.97 -4.96
C CYS A 10 -32.48 -20.78 -3.88
N LYS A 11 -32.75 -22.06 -4.16
CA LYS A 11 -33.45 -22.98 -3.24
C LYS A 11 -32.57 -23.51 -2.09
N ASN A 12 -31.31 -23.08 -1.99
CA ASN A 12 -30.34 -23.60 -1.02
C ASN A 12 -30.72 -23.23 0.43
N ARG A 13 -30.79 -24.25 1.28
CA ARG A 13 -31.04 -24.15 2.73
C ARG A 13 -29.87 -24.75 3.50
N PHE A 14 -29.57 -24.21 4.67
CA PHE A 14 -28.47 -24.68 5.50
C PHE A 14 -28.77 -26.08 6.05
N ASN A 15 -27.87 -27.01 5.77
CA ASN A 15 -27.87 -28.37 6.29
C ASN A 15 -26.45 -28.68 6.80
N LYS A 16 -26.32 -29.27 8.00
CA LYS A 16 -25.02 -29.67 8.56
C LYS A 16 -24.26 -30.66 7.66
N LYS A 17 -24.97 -31.41 6.80
CA LYS A 17 -24.41 -32.36 5.83
C LYS A 17 -24.02 -31.74 4.48
N SER A 18 -24.31 -30.46 4.23
CA SER A 18 -23.98 -29.80 2.96
C SER A 18 -22.70 -28.98 3.07
N ASN A 19 -21.83 -29.06 2.06
CA ASN A 19 -20.60 -28.26 1.96
C ASN A 19 -20.84 -26.76 1.66
N LEU A 20 -22.08 -26.28 1.78
CA LEU A 20 -22.47 -24.90 1.53
C LEU A 20 -22.31 -24.05 2.79
N SER A 21 -21.33 -23.14 2.78
CA SER A 21 -21.28 -22.04 3.75
C SER A 21 -22.42 -21.04 3.47
N PHE A 22 -22.96 -20.44 4.54
CA PHE A 22 -23.99 -19.40 4.48
C PHE A 22 -23.49 -18.14 5.18
N TYR A 23 -23.47 -17.03 4.44
CA TYR A 23 -22.93 -15.74 4.88
C TYR A 23 -24.07 -14.76 5.13
N ARG A 24 -24.06 -14.13 6.31
CA ARG A 24 -24.99 -13.03 6.63
C ARG A 24 -24.59 -11.78 5.85
N LEU A 25 -25.56 -10.94 5.49
CA LEU A 25 -25.26 -9.62 4.93
C LEU A 25 -24.35 -8.80 5.87
N PRO A 26 -23.35 -8.07 5.34
CA PRO A 26 -22.45 -7.23 6.12
C PRO A 26 -23.15 -6.21 7.02
N LYS A 27 -22.48 -5.89 8.14
CA LYS A 27 -22.84 -4.76 9.01
C LYS A 27 -22.37 -3.41 8.43
N ALA A 28 -21.19 -3.38 7.82
CA ALA A 28 -20.61 -2.15 7.24
C ALA A 28 -21.48 -1.61 6.10
N LYS A 29 -21.87 -0.32 6.19
CA LYS A 29 -22.86 0.33 5.31
C LYS A 29 -22.54 0.17 3.83
N GLU A 30 -21.32 0.50 3.40
CA GLU A 30 -20.91 0.44 2.00
C GLU A 30 -20.99 -0.97 1.40
N LYS A 31 -20.41 -1.95 2.11
CA LYS A 31 -20.40 -3.34 1.67
C LYS A 31 -21.82 -3.92 1.67
N ARG A 32 -22.64 -3.55 2.65
CA ARG A 32 -24.06 -3.90 2.72
C ARG A 32 -24.80 -3.38 1.49
N THR A 33 -24.68 -2.10 1.15
CA THR A 33 -25.33 -1.51 -0.05
C THR A 33 -24.93 -2.25 -1.33
N LYS A 34 -23.63 -2.57 -1.50
CA LYS A 34 -23.14 -3.36 -2.66
C LYS A 34 -23.77 -4.77 -2.72
N TRP A 35 -23.89 -5.45 -1.59
CA TRP A 35 -24.53 -6.78 -1.52
C TRP A 35 -26.04 -6.73 -1.78
N ILE A 36 -26.73 -5.67 -1.33
CA ILE A 36 -28.16 -5.47 -1.59
C ILE A 36 -28.40 -5.20 -3.08
N ALA A 37 -27.62 -4.31 -3.68
CA ALA A 37 -27.69 -4.01 -5.11
C ALA A 37 -27.45 -5.27 -5.97
N ALA A 38 -26.46 -6.09 -5.61
CA ALA A 38 -26.14 -7.33 -6.31
C ALA A 38 -27.26 -8.40 -6.23
N LEU A 39 -28.14 -8.35 -5.22
CA LEU A 39 -29.29 -9.26 -5.12
C LEU A 39 -30.47 -8.84 -6.03
N CYS A 40 -30.44 -7.64 -6.60
CA CYS A 40 -31.42 -7.12 -7.58
C CYS A 40 -32.90 -7.29 -7.19
N ARG A 41 -33.23 -7.15 -5.89
CA ARG A 41 -34.63 -7.21 -5.41
C ARG A 41 -35.22 -5.82 -5.26
N ASN A 42 -36.24 -5.50 -6.06
CA ASN A 42 -36.97 -4.24 -5.98
C ASN A 42 -37.73 -4.12 -4.64
N ASN A 43 -37.76 -2.93 -4.05
CA ASN A 43 -38.50 -2.57 -2.83
C ASN A 43 -38.29 -3.51 -1.62
N TRP A 44 -37.15 -4.20 -1.55
CA TRP A 44 -36.85 -5.16 -0.51
C TRP A 44 -35.82 -4.59 0.48
N ASN A 45 -36.22 -4.50 1.76
CA ASN A 45 -35.34 -4.07 2.83
C ASN A 45 -34.87 -5.29 3.66
N PRO A 46 -33.64 -5.78 3.46
CA PRO A 46 -33.19 -7.00 4.14
C PRO A 46 -32.96 -6.77 5.63
N GLY A 47 -33.54 -7.65 6.45
CA GLY A 47 -33.31 -7.69 7.90
C GLY A 47 -31.90 -8.16 8.29
N SER A 48 -31.66 -8.25 9.59
CA SER A 48 -30.41 -8.75 10.17
C SER A 48 -30.15 -10.23 9.85
N GLU A 49 -31.19 -11.06 9.74
CA GLU A 49 -31.15 -12.50 9.42
C GLU A 49 -31.17 -12.81 7.92
N THR A 50 -30.65 -11.92 7.07
CA THR A 50 -30.56 -12.17 5.63
C THR A 50 -29.27 -12.93 5.31
N TRP A 51 -29.39 -14.08 4.63
CA TRP A 51 -28.26 -15.01 4.36
C TRP A 51 -28.09 -15.27 2.85
N ILE A 52 -26.85 -15.46 2.41
CA ILE A 52 -26.47 -15.80 1.02
C ILE A 52 -25.57 -17.05 1.06
N CYS A 53 -25.77 -18.06 0.21
CA CYS A 53 -24.82 -19.18 0.14
C CYS A 53 -23.52 -18.84 -0.61
N SER A 54 -22.46 -19.51 -0.19
CA SER A 54 -21.18 -19.75 -0.88
C SER A 54 -21.31 -19.89 -2.40
N CYS A 55 -22.34 -20.58 -2.86
CA CYS A 55 -22.78 -20.71 -4.26
C CYS A 55 -22.76 -19.41 -5.11
N HIS A 56 -22.92 -18.23 -4.48
CA HIS A 56 -22.97 -16.93 -5.18
C HIS A 56 -21.60 -16.23 -5.27
N PHE A 57 -20.54 -16.87 -4.76
CA PHE A 57 -19.15 -16.41 -4.76
C PHE A 57 -18.30 -17.35 -5.62
N VAL A 58 -17.38 -16.78 -6.38
CA VAL A 58 -16.51 -17.47 -7.35
C VAL A 58 -15.60 -18.50 -6.68
N SER A 59 -14.99 -18.15 -5.54
CA SER A 59 -14.19 -19.08 -4.72
C SER A 59 -15.03 -19.94 -3.75
N GLY A 60 -16.36 -19.78 -3.75
CA GLY A 60 -17.23 -20.33 -2.73
C GLY A 60 -17.12 -19.65 -1.36
N LYS A 61 -16.27 -18.63 -1.19
CA LYS A 61 -16.06 -17.95 0.10
C LYS A 61 -16.22 -16.43 -0.04
N LYS A 62 -16.87 -15.78 0.93
CA LYS A 62 -16.84 -14.31 1.02
C LYS A 62 -15.40 -13.84 1.31
N SER A 63 -14.98 -12.73 0.71
CA SER A 63 -13.78 -12.01 1.14
C SER A 63 -14.15 -10.69 1.82
N ASP A 64 -13.29 -10.21 2.73
CA ASP A 64 -13.41 -8.89 3.34
C ASP A 64 -12.47 -7.83 2.75
N ASP A 65 -11.52 -8.23 1.90
CA ASP A 65 -10.67 -7.35 1.09
C ASP A 65 -11.48 -6.70 -0.07
N PRO A 66 -11.59 -5.36 -0.17
CA PRO A 66 -12.28 -4.67 -1.26
C PRO A 66 -11.78 -4.96 -2.68
N LEU A 67 -10.54 -5.42 -2.84
CA LEU A 67 -9.94 -5.76 -4.13
C LEU A 67 -10.23 -7.21 -4.57
N HIS A 68 -10.72 -8.05 -3.65
CA HIS A 68 -11.04 -9.44 -3.94
C HIS A 68 -12.36 -9.54 -4.72
N PRO A 69 -12.47 -10.36 -5.79
CA PRO A 69 -13.70 -10.48 -6.57
C PRO A 69 -14.93 -10.90 -5.73
N ASP A 70 -14.75 -11.85 -4.81
CA ASP A 70 -15.75 -12.25 -3.81
C ASP A 70 -15.98 -11.27 -2.64
N TYR A 71 -15.56 -10.01 -2.76
CA TYR A 71 -15.99 -8.94 -1.86
C TYR A 71 -17.50 -8.70 -1.94
N VAL A 72 -18.10 -8.94 -3.12
CA VAL A 72 -19.55 -8.89 -3.38
C VAL A 72 -19.95 -10.20 -4.06
N PRO A 73 -21.06 -10.86 -3.67
CA PRO A 73 -21.59 -11.99 -4.43
C PRO A 73 -21.95 -11.55 -5.86
N SER A 74 -21.67 -12.39 -6.85
CA SER A 74 -21.78 -12.05 -8.28
C SER A 74 -22.43 -13.13 -9.14
N LEU A 75 -22.60 -14.35 -8.63
CA LEU A 75 -23.10 -15.51 -9.39
C LEU A 75 -24.58 -15.79 -9.06
N PHE A 76 -25.51 -15.08 -9.67
CA PHE A 76 -26.97 -15.24 -9.50
C PHE A 76 -27.61 -15.95 -10.69
N SER A 77 -28.92 -16.28 -10.65
CA SER A 77 -29.61 -16.88 -11.80
C SER A 77 -29.54 -15.97 -13.05
N PHE A 78 -29.77 -14.67 -12.85
CA PHE A 78 -29.73 -13.62 -13.86
C PHE A 78 -28.32 -13.18 -14.30
N THR A 79 -27.22 -13.68 -13.71
CA THR A 79 -25.86 -13.29 -14.14
C THR A 79 -25.54 -13.88 -15.52
N PRO A 80 -25.24 -13.05 -16.55
CA PRO A 80 -24.88 -13.52 -17.89
C PRO A 80 -23.61 -14.38 -17.88
N THR A 81 -23.53 -15.36 -18.79
CA THR A 81 -22.38 -16.29 -18.88
C THR A 81 -21.05 -15.55 -19.04
N ALA A 82 -21.02 -14.47 -19.82
CA ALA A 82 -19.83 -13.63 -20.01
C ALA A 82 -19.32 -13.03 -18.68
N ASP A 83 -20.22 -12.62 -17.79
CA ASP A 83 -19.83 -12.03 -16.50
C ASP A 83 -19.43 -13.08 -15.46
N ARG A 84 -19.97 -14.31 -15.55
CA ARG A 84 -19.45 -15.44 -14.77
C ARG A 84 -17.99 -15.74 -15.15
N ILE A 85 -17.71 -15.83 -16.44
CA ILE A 85 -16.34 -16.01 -16.97
C ILE A 85 -15.43 -14.85 -16.54
N ARG A 86 -15.92 -13.60 -16.62
CA ARG A 86 -15.22 -12.40 -16.13
C ARG A 86 -14.88 -12.49 -14.64
N ALA A 87 -15.80 -13.00 -13.82
CA ALA A 87 -15.61 -13.15 -12.38
C ALA A 87 -14.54 -14.21 -12.04
N VAL A 88 -14.52 -15.35 -12.74
CA VAL A 88 -13.46 -16.37 -12.65
C VAL A 88 -12.10 -15.79 -13.05
N ASN A 89 -12.01 -15.14 -14.21
CA ASN A 89 -10.77 -14.50 -14.70
C ASN A 89 -10.25 -13.40 -13.76
N ASN A 90 -11.13 -12.69 -13.05
CA ASN A 90 -10.74 -11.73 -12.03
C ASN A 90 -10.17 -12.42 -10.78
N LEU A 91 -10.70 -13.59 -10.39
CA LEU A 91 -10.21 -14.36 -9.23
C LEU A 91 -8.80 -14.90 -9.50
N GLU A 92 -8.56 -15.49 -10.67
CA GLU A 92 -7.22 -15.94 -11.07
C GLU A 92 -6.20 -14.79 -11.04
N ARG A 93 -6.59 -13.61 -11.55
CA ARG A 93 -5.73 -12.42 -11.57
C ARG A 93 -5.39 -11.95 -10.16
N TYR A 94 -6.37 -11.95 -9.27
CA TYR A 94 -6.19 -11.60 -7.86
C TYR A 94 -5.25 -12.59 -7.14
N GLN A 95 -5.42 -13.90 -7.39
CA GLN A 95 -4.54 -14.94 -6.85
C GLN A 95 -3.09 -14.76 -7.32
N ARG A 96 -2.86 -14.61 -8.64
CA ARG A 96 -1.52 -14.35 -9.20
C ARG A 96 -0.87 -13.10 -8.60
N PHE A 97 -1.63 -12.02 -8.39
CA PHE A 97 -1.12 -10.80 -7.74
C PHE A 97 -0.69 -11.06 -6.29
N ARG A 98 -1.48 -11.82 -5.52
CA ARG A 98 -1.12 -12.20 -4.15
C ARG A 98 0.11 -13.11 -4.12
N GLU A 99 0.20 -14.11 -4.98
CA GLU A 99 1.36 -15.01 -5.06
C GLU A 99 2.66 -14.26 -5.33
N VAL A 100 2.67 -13.34 -6.32
CA VAL A 100 3.84 -12.49 -6.62
C VAL A 100 4.20 -11.60 -5.43
N SER A 101 3.20 -11.04 -4.74
CA SER A 101 3.42 -10.20 -3.56
C SER A 101 4.02 -10.98 -2.39
N VAL A 102 3.53 -12.19 -2.12
CA VAL A 102 4.07 -13.10 -1.10
C VAL A 102 5.49 -13.53 -1.45
N LYS A 103 5.75 -13.95 -2.70
CA LYS A 103 7.10 -14.33 -3.15
C LYS A 103 8.12 -13.19 -2.98
N ARG A 104 7.73 -11.96 -3.30
CA ARG A 104 8.57 -10.76 -3.08
C ARG A 104 8.83 -10.50 -1.59
N PHE A 105 7.81 -10.60 -0.73
CA PHE A 105 7.96 -10.43 0.71
C PHE A 105 8.90 -11.48 1.33
N VAL A 106 8.71 -12.75 0.99
CA VAL A 106 9.58 -13.85 1.45
C VAL A 106 11.02 -13.61 0.98
N SER A 107 11.25 -13.36 -0.32
CA SER A 107 12.59 -13.12 -0.85
C SER A 107 13.28 -11.91 -0.21
N ALA A 108 12.54 -10.83 0.08
CA ALA A 108 13.09 -9.65 0.75
C ALA A 108 13.47 -9.94 2.21
N ASN A 109 12.69 -10.75 2.93
CA ASN A 109 13.03 -11.16 4.29
C ASN A 109 14.21 -12.12 4.33
N THR A 110 14.27 -13.13 3.44
CA THR A 110 15.44 -14.02 3.34
C THR A 110 16.72 -13.24 3.02
N SER A 111 16.64 -12.22 2.17
CA SER A 111 17.80 -11.35 1.88
C SER A 111 18.26 -10.54 3.11
N LYS A 112 17.32 -10.05 3.93
CA LYS A 112 17.63 -9.34 5.19
C LYS A 112 18.23 -10.28 6.24
N GLU A 113 17.71 -11.49 6.35
CA GLU A 113 18.20 -12.52 7.28
C GLU A 113 19.63 -12.94 6.93
N LEU A 114 19.90 -13.24 5.65
CA LEU A 114 21.25 -13.52 5.15
C LEU A 114 22.23 -12.36 5.41
N ALA A 115 21.80 -11.10 5.22
CA ALA A 115 22.62 -9.93 5.50
C ALA A 115 22.91 -9.78 7.01
N ALA A 116 21.92 -10.03 7.88
CA ALA A 116 22.11 -10.00 9.32
C ALA A 116 23.10 -11.09 9.78
N THR A 117 22.98 -12.33 9.27
CA THR A 117 23.94 -13.42 9.55
C THR A 117 25.35 -13.07 9.06
N ALA A 118 25.49 -12.48 7.87
CA ALA A 118 26.79 -12.05 7.36
C ALA A 118 27.45 -10.98 8.25
N LEU A 119 26.67 -10.03 8.77
CA LEU A 119 27.16 -9.01 9.71
C LEU A 119 27.60 -9.62 11.05
N MET A 120 26.85 -10.58 11.59
CA MET A 120 27.23 -11.30 12.82
C MET A 120 28.57 -12.05 12.63
N ASN A 121 28.73 -12.75 11.51
CA ASN A 121 29.96 -13.48 11.20
C ASN A 121 31.17 -12.54 11.05
N LEU A 122 30.99 -11.35 10.46
CA LEU A 122 32.04 -10.33 10.39
C LEU A 122 32.45 -9.84 11.78
N HIS A 123 31.48 -9.58 12.67
CA HIS A 123 31.74 -9.13 14.05
C HIS A 123 32.51 -10.19 14.86
N GLN A 124 32.21 -11.47 14.63
CA GLN A 124 32.93 -12.59 15.25
C GLN A 124 34.36 -12.74 14.69
N SER A 125 34.60 -12.33 13.44
CA SER A 125 35.93 -12.33 12.81
C SER A 125 36.83 -11.17 13.26
N SER A 126 36.27 -10.03 13.70
CA SER A 126 37.04 -8.93 14.29
C SER A 126 37.48 -9.23 15.71
N ALA A 127 36.65 -9.90 16.51
CA ALA A 127 37.00 -10.29 17.89
C ALA A 127 38.24 -11.21 17.96
N LEU A 128 38.47 -12.04 16.94
CA LEU A 128 39.64 -12.92 16.84
C LEU A 128 40.93 -12.20 16.38
N LYS A 129 40.90 -10.89 16.14
CA LYS A 129 42.08 -10.09 15.74
C LYS A 129 42.64 -9.19 16.83
N GLU A 130 41.92 -8.97 17.93
CA GLU A 130 42.35 -8.07 19.01
C GLU A 130 43.24 -8.76 20.05
N GLU A 131 43.32 -10.10 20.08
CA GLU A 131 44.13 -10.85 21.07
C GLU A 131 45.65 -10.88 20.79
N LEU A 132 46.19 -10.12 19.82
CA LEU A 132 47.61 -10.21 19.45
C LEU A 132 48.34 -8.87 19.26
N GLN A 133 48.03 -7.84 20.05
CA GLN A 133 48.94 -6.69 20.22
C GLN A 133 48.74 -5.88 21.52
N THR A 134 49.21 -6.43 22.64
CA THR A 134 49.48 -5.66 23.87
C THR A 134 50.91 -5.92 24.35
N VAL A 135 51.80 -4.95 24.11
CA VAL A 135 53.11 -4.87 24.77
C VAL A 135 53.15 -3.53 25.50
N GLU A 136 53.72 -3.58 26.70
CA GLU A 136 53.72 -2.54 27.74
C GLU A 136 54.47 -1.25 27.33
N ILE A 137 54.13 -0.13 27.99
CA ILE A 137 55.07 0.88 28.53
C ILE A 137 54.33 1.64 29.66
N GLN A 138 55.07 2.00 30.72
CA GLN A 138 54.57 2.63 31.96
C GLN A 138 54.85 4.15 32.03
N ASP A 139 54.15 4.80 32.97
CA ASP A 139 54.41 6.12 33.59
C ASP A 139 54.30 7.40 32.70
N THR A 140 53.96 8.59 33.19
CA THR A 140 53.96 9.14 34.58
C THR A 140 52.79 10.14 34.82
N GLU A 141 52.60 10.55 36.09
CA GLU A 141 51.58 11.48 36.64
C GLU A 141 51.54 12.91 36.04
N VAL A 142 50.46 13.68 36.32
CA VAL A 142 50.50 14.94 37.12
C VAL A 142 49.15 15.73 37.19
N GLN A 143 48.74 16.01 38.43
CA GLN A 143 47.95 17.14 39.00
C GLN A 143 46.47 17.47 38.66
N THR A 144 45.79 17.84 39.76
CA THR A 144 44.41 18.30 39.99
C THR A 144 44.31 19.82 40.15
N VAL A 145 43.19 20.46 39.78
CA VAL A 145 42.71 21.76 40.35
C VAL A 145 41.18 21.78 40.46
N GLU A 146 40.66 22.59 41.40
CA GLU A 146 39.33 22.56 42.02
C GLU A 146 38.24 23.48 41.41
N VAL A 147 36.98 23.02 41.51
CA VAL A 147 35.76 23.66 42.10
C VAL A 147 35.25 25.04 41.65
N GLN A 148 33.97 25.08 41.22
CA GLN A 148 32.87 26.01 41.60
C GLN A 148 31.61 25.62 40.77
N GLY A 149 30.35 25.62 41.21
CA GLY A 149 29.76 25.83 42.55
C GLY A 149 28.56 26.80 42.55
N THR A 150 27.30 26.33 42.39
CA THR A 150 26.08 27.05 42.85
C THR A 150 24.82 26.15 42.89
N GLU A 151 23.95 26.37 43.90
CA GLU A 151 22.71 25.63 44.18
C GLU A 151 21.42 26.40 43.76
N VAL A 152 20.27 25.98 44.33
CA VAL A 152 18.92 26.63 44.38
C VAL A 152 17.99 26.23 43.20
N GLN A 153 16.80 25.63 43.38
CA GLN A 153 16.10 25.11 44.59
C GLN A 153 15.01 24.07 44.23
N THR A 154 14.51 23.28 45.21
CA THR A 154 13.20 22.60 45.16
C THR A 154 12.48 22.71 46.51
N VAL A 155 11.25 23.21 46.51
CA VAL A 155 10.43 23.40 47.73
C VAL A 155 9.58 22.16 47.99
N GLU A 156 9.66 21.61 49.19
CA GLU A 156 8.78 20.54 49.67
C GLU A 156 7.38 21.07 50.01
N VAL A 157 6.34 20.28 49.71
CA VAL A 157 5.03 20.40 50.35
C VAL A 157 4.57 19.00 50.74
N GLN A 158 4.45 18.73 52.05
CA GLN A 158 3.92 17.48 52.58
C GLN A 158 2.39 17.41 52.41
N GLY A 159 1.88 16.20 52.15
CA GLY A 159 0.45 15.96 51.99
C GLY A 159 0.06 14.51 52.24
N THR A 160 -0.07 14.13 53.51
CA THR A 160 -0.89 13.02 54.05
C THR A 160 -0.91 11.69 53.30
N GLU A 161 -0.28 10.68 53.90
CA GLU A 161 -0.45 9.27 53.56
C GLU A 161 -1.92 8.84 53.66
N VAL A 162 -2.50 8.45 52.52
CA VAL A 162 -3.75 7.68 52.45
C VAL A 162 -3.50 6.51 51.51
N GLN A 163 -3.90 5.31 51.92
CA GLN A 163 -3.79 4.02 51.24
C GLN A 163 -3.95 4.10 49.70
N THR A 164 -2.84 4.17 48.95
CA THR A 164 -2.81 4.43 47.49
C THR A 164 -1.76 3.65 46.70
N ASP A 165 -1.03 2.69 47.28
CA ASP A 165 0.06 1.99 46.56
C ASP A 165 -0.41 1.23 45.30
N GLU A 166 -1.58 0.58 45.33
CA GLU A 166 -2.09 -0.13 44.15
C GLU A 166 -2.53 0.84 43.05
N THR A 167 -3.23 1.93 43.40
CA THR A 167 -3.68 2.92 42.42
C THR A 167 -2.52 3.76 41.86
N HIS A 168 -1.52 4.09 42.67
CA HIS A 168 -0.33 4.81 42.21
C HIS A 168 0.52 3.97 41.24
N ARG A 169 0.60 2.65 41.46
CA ARG A 169 1.24 1.71 40.51
C ARG A 169 0.51 1.62 39.18
N ASP A 170 -0.83 1.51 39.21
CA ASP A 170 -1.64 1.47 37.97
C ASP A 170 -1.54 2.79 37.19
N ILE A 171 -1.59 3.93 37.88
CA ILE A 171 -1.39 5.26 37.29
C ILE A 171 0.00 5.38 36.67
N SER A 172 1.04 4.91 37.36
CA SER A 172 2.43 4.91 36.85
C SER A 172 2.59 4.02 35.61
N SER A 173 2.01 2.82 35.62
CA SER A 173 1.96 1.90 34.47
C SER A 173 1.24 2.52 33.26
N LEU A 174 0.11 3.19 33.49
CA LEU A 174 -0.62 3.90 32.42
C LEU A 174 0.18 5.09 31.88
N HIS A 175 0.87 5.86 32.72
CA HIS A 175 1.76 6.93 32.26
C HIS A 175 2.93 6.40 31.43
N GLU A 176 3.53 5.27 31.81
CA GLU A 176 4.59 4.63 31.05
C GLU A 176 4.09 4.10 29.69
N GLN A 177 2.90 3.49 29.65
CA GLN A 177 2.25 3.08 28.39
C GLN A 177 1.93 4.28 27.49
N ILE A 178 1.39 5.38 28.05
CA ILE A 178 1.13 6.62 27.29
C ILE A 178 2.43 7.19 26.73
N LYS A 179 3.52 7.20 27.51
CA LYS A 179 4.85 7.66 27.07
C LYS A 179 5.38 6.78 25.94
N SER A 180 5.33 5.46 26.10
CA SER A 180 5.76 4.48 25.09
C SER A 180 4.96 4.64 23.79
N LEU A 181 3.63 4.67 23.86
CA LEU A 181 2.75 4.80 22.70
C LEU A 181 2.94 6.15 21.99
N ASN A 182 3.19 7.24 22.72
CA ASN A 182 3.55 8.53 22.13
C ASN A 182 4.88 8.46 21.38
N THR A 183 5.91 7.79 21.93
CA THR A 183 7.19 7.61 21.20
C THR A 183 7.01 6.76 19.94
N GLU A 184 6.21 5.69 19.98
CA GLU A 184 5.89 4.89 18.79
C GLU A 184 5.13 5.72 17.75
N CYS A 185 4.13 6.51 18.17
CA CYS A 185 3.39 7.40 17.28
C CYS A 185 4.29 8.46 16.62
N GLN A 186 5.31 8.97 17.33
CA GLN A 186 6.28 9.91 16.77
C GLN A 186 7.18 9.22 15.73
N LEU A 187 7.76 8.06 16.05
CA LEU A 187 8.58 7.28 15.12
C LEU A 187 7.80 6.85 13.86
N LEU A 188 6.52 6.49 14.01
CA LEU A 188 5.64 6.17 12.88
C LEU A 188 5.37 7.40 12.00
N ARG A 189 5.17 8.60 12.58
CA ARG A 189 5.00 9.85 11.82
C ARG A 189 6.26 10.20 11.03
N GLU A 190 7.43 10.11 11.65
CA GLU A 190 8.73 10.35 10.99
C GLU A 190 8.96 9.35 9.86
N LYS A 191 8.62 8.07 10.06
CA LYS A 191 8.71 7.04 9.03
C LYS A 191 7.72 7.28 7.88
N VAL A 192 6.50 7.72 8.15
CA VAL A 192 5.54 8.13 7.12
C VAL A 192 6.09 9.31 6.32
N TYR A 193 6.60 10.34 6.99
CA TYR A 193 7.22 11.50 6.33
C TYR A 193 8.42 11.13 5.44
N GLY A 194 9.27 10.21 5.90
CA GLY A 194 10.37 9.65 5.12
C GLY A 194 9.87 8.90 3.88
N LEU A 195 8.90 7.99 4.04
CA LEU A 195 8.32 7.23 2.93
C LEU A 195 7.56 8.12 1.93
N GLU A 196 6.89 9.18 2.39
CA GLU A 196 6.25 10.19 1.53
C GLU A 196 7.30 11.00 0.76
N SER A 197 8.43 11.32 1.39
CA SER A 197 9.56 12.01 0.75
C SER A 197 10.22 11.13 -0.32
N ASP A 198 10.45 9.86 -0.03
CA ASP A 198 10.98 8.87 -0.99
C ASP A 198 10.00 8.66 -2.16
N LEU A 199 8.70 8.56 -1.89
CA LEU A 199 7.66 8.46 -2.91
C LEU A 199 7.65 9.69 -3.82
N LYS A 200 7.84 10.88 -3.25
CA LYS A 200 7.88 12.16 -3.97
C LYS A 200 9.16 12.30 -4.81
N LEU A 201 10.31 11.86 -4.29
CA LEU A 201 11.59 11.84 -5.02
C LEU A 201 11.56 10.85 -6.21
N HIS A 202 10.89 9.71 -6.05
CA HIS A 202 10.83 8.65 -7.06
C HIS A 202 9.61 8.70 -7.98
N SER A 203 8.69 9.65 -7.79
CA SER A 203 7.56 9.89 -8.69
C SER A 203 7.94 10.86 -9.80
N LEU A 204 8.11 10.34 -11.02
CA LEU A 204 8.23 11.17 -12.23
C LEU A 204 6.89 11.82 -12.56
N ASP A 205 6.63 12.96 -11.94
CA ASP A 205 5.48 13.83 -12.21
C ASP A 205 5.97 15.06 -13.01
N PRO A 206 5.31 15.44 -14.12
CA PRO A 206 5.65 16.64 -14.89
C PRO A 206 5.75 17.92 -14.05
N SER A 207 4.99 18.02 -12.95
CA SER A 207 5.01 19.17 -12.03
C SER A 207 6.33 19.34 -11.26
N HIS A 208 7.26 18.38 -11.34
CA HIS A 208 8.59 18.45 -10.71
C HIS A 208 9.72 18.75 -11.71
N PHE A 209 9.38 19.01 -12.98
CA PHE A 209 10.35 19.30 -14.03
C PHE A 209 10.49 20.82 -14.18
N ASP A 210 11.71 21.32 -14.05
CA ASP A 210 12.09 22.64 -14.55
C ASP A 210 12.06 22.67 -16.10
N ASP A 211 12.08 23.86 -16.69
CA ASP A 211 11.97 24.03 -18.15
C ASP A 211 13.10 23.34 -18.93
N ASN A 212 14.31 23.29 -18.36
CA ASN A 212 15.43 22.57 -18.96
C ASN A 212 15.20 21.06 -18.98
N LYS A 213 14.74 20.48 -17.86
CA LYS A 213 14.31 19.07 -17.81
C LYS A 213 13.14 18.81 -18.75
N MET A 214 12.13 19.68 -18.79
CA MET A 214 10.98 19.50 -19.68
C MET A 214 11.43 19.44 -21.13
N LYS A 215 12.27 20.38 -21.56
CA LYS A 215 12.84 20.42 -22.90
C LYS A 215 13.70 19.21 -23.21
N ASN A 216 14.60 18.81 -22.31
CA ASN A 216 15.50 17.69 -22.52
C ASN A 216 14.79 16.33 -22.54
N PHE A 217 13.71 16.15 -21.75
CA PHE A 217 12.99 14.88 -21.68
C PHE A 217 11.84 14.75 -22.69
N THR A 218 11.21 15.85 -23.09
CA THR A 218 9.99 15.81 -23.93
C THR A 218 10.09 16.57 -25.26
N GLY A 219 11.10 17.42 -25.43
CA GLY A 219 11.19 18.39 -26.53
C GLY A 219 10.32 19.64 -26.34
N LEU A 220 9.43 19.69 -25.34
CA LEU A 220 8.56 20.85 -25.08
C LEU A 220 9.28 21.92 -24.24
N PRO A 221 9.09 23.22 -24.53
CA PRO A 221 9.90 24.28 -23.94
C PRO A 221 9.71 24.47 -22.42
N ASN A 222 8.52 24.15 -21.89
CA ASN A 222 8.16 24.36 -20.48
C ASN A 222 6.93 23.55 -20.08
N LEU A 223 6.66 23.50 -18.76
CA LEU A 223 5.49 22.81 -18.20
C LEU A 223 4.15 23.39 -18.69
N GLN A 224 4.08 24.70 -18.99
CA GLN A 224 2.86 25.31 -19.50
C GLN A 224 2.46 24.74 -20.87
N THR A 225 3.43 24.57 -21.78
CA THR A 225 3.20 23.96 -23.10
C THR A 225 2.81 22.48 -22.96
N PHE A 226 3.44 21.76 -22.02
CA PHE A 226 3.06 20.38 -21.69
C PHE A 226 1.61 20.28 -21.20
N MET A 227 1.16 21.19 -20.33
CA MET A 227 -0.20 21.19 -19.78
C MET A 227 -1.26 21.64 -20.81
N LEU A 228 -0.92 22.57 -21.71
CA LEU A 228 -1.77 22.94 -22.85
C LEU A 228 -1.96 21.76 -23.80
N LEU A 229 -0.87 21.06 -24.14
CA LEU A 229 -0.91 19.84 -24.96
C LEU A 229 -1.70 18.72 -24.27
N PHE A 230 -1.54 18.55 -22.95
CA PHE A 230 -2.36 17.61 -22.19
C PHE A 230 -3.85 17.96 -22.24
N SER A 231 -4.19 19.25 -22.10
CA SER A 231 -5.58 19.73 -22.15
C SER A 231 -6.25 19.44 -23.51
N SER A 232 -5.57 19.71 -24.63
CA SER A 232 -6.12 19.49 -25.97
C SER A 232 -6.37 18.01 -26.30
N VAL A 233 -5.58 17.09 -25.74
CA VAL A 233 -5.70 15.65 -26.01
C VAL A 233 -6.47 14.88 -24.94
N SER A 234 -6.66 15.45 -23.74
CA SER A 234 -7.40 14.86 -22.62
C SER A 234 -8.84 14.46 -22.99
N SER A 235 -9.48 15.22 -23.88
CA SER A 235 -10.81 14.94 -24.43
C SER A 235 -10.86 13.69 -25.34
N VAL A 236 -9.73 13.30 -25.93
CA VAL A 236 -9.62 12.20 -26.90
C VAL A 236 -9.05 10.92 -26.26
N VAL A 237 -8.27 11.04 -25.17
CA VAL A 237 -7.64 9.90 -24.49
C VAL A 237 -8.68 9.07 -23.70
N PRO A 238 -8.86 7.77 -24.00
CA PRO A 238 -9.77 6.93 -23.23
C PRO A 238 -9.31 6.76 -21.77
N ILE A 239 -10.15 7.22 -20.84
CA ILE A 239 -9.95 7.07 -19.40
C ILE A 239 -10.06 5.59 -19.02
N SER A 240 -8.91 4.93 -18.85
CA SER A 240 -8.86 3.54 -18.38
C SER A 240 -9.26 3.45 -16.91
N ALA A 241 -10.22 2.58 -16.57
CA ALA A 241 -10.61 2.30 -15.19
C ALA A 241 -9.53 1.54 -14.37
N LYS A 242 -8.38 1.22 -14.98
CA LYS A 242 -7.22 0.58 -14.34
C LYS A 242 -5.94 1.31 -14.78
N GLN A 243 -5.80 2.56 -14.34
CA GLN A 243 -4.59 3.37 -14.52
C GLN A 243 -3.55 3.00 -13.46
N SER A 244 -2.32 2.75 -13.89
CA SER A 244 -1.15 2.52 -13.01
C SER A 244 -0.31 3.79 -12.81
N LEU A 245 -0.59 4.84 -13.59
CA LEU A 245 0.07 6.15 -13.59
C LEU A 245 -1.01 7.21 -13.80
N LYS A 246 -0.78 8.46 -13.37
CA LYS A 246 -1.68 9.58 -13.71
C LYS A 246 -1.65 9.83 -15.22
N PRO A 247 -2.73 10.33 -15.86
CA PRO A 247 -2.73 10.65 -17.28
C PRO A 247 -1.61 11.59 -17.74
N THR A 248 -1.21 12.55 -16.90
CA THR A 248 -0.06 13.43 -17.15
C THR A 248 1.27 12.67 -17.19
N GLN A 249 1.46 11.68 -16.31
CA GLN A 249 2.66 10.82 -16.32
C GLN A 249 2.67 9.87 -17.54
N GLU A 250 1.50 9.44 -18.01
CA GLU A 250 1.39 8.65 -19.25
C GLU A 250 1.76 9.46 -20.50
N LEU A 251 1.36 10.74 -20.57
CA LEU A 251 1.81 11.66 -21.62
C LEU A 251 3.33 11.87 -21.54
N LEU A 252 3.87 12.14 -20.35
CA LEU A 252 5.31 12.31 -20.13
C LEU A 252 6.11 11.10 -20.61
N LEU A 253 5.71 9.89 -20.21
CA LEU A 253 6.30 8.63 -20.68
C LEU A 253 6.26 8.52 -22.21
N THR A 254 5.16 8.92 -22.83
CA THR A 254 4.98 8.87 -24.29
C THR A 254 5.89 9.88 -25.00
N LEU A 255 5.98 11.11 -24.51
CA LEU A 255 6.88 12.12 -25.07
C LEU A 255 8.36 11.73 -24.88
N MET A 256 8.73 11.17 -23.72
CA MET A 256 10.07 10.62 -23.49
C MET A 256 10.39 9.47 -24.44
N LYS A 257 9.42 8.60 -24.75
CA LYS A 257 9.59 7.54 -25.76
C LYS A 257 9.85 8.11 -27.15
N LEU A 258 9.14 9.18 -27.55
CA LEU A 258 9.23 9.77 -28.88
C LEU A 258 10.49 10.62 -29.05
N HIS A 259 10.79 11.50 -28.08
CA HIS A 259 11.91 12.43 -28.13
C HIS A 259 13.26 11.73 -27.93
N LEU A 260 13.39 10.93 -26.86
CA LEU A 260 14.65 10.28 -26.47
C LEU A 260 14.81 8.86 -27.03
N LYS A 261 13.81 8.34 -27.78
CA LYS A 261 13.83 7.01 -28.42
C LYS A 261 14.07 5.82 -27.46
N LEU A 262 13.81 6.01 -26.16
CA LEU A 262 14.11 5.05 -25.08
C LEU A 262 13.43 3.67 -25.29
N SER A 263 14.03 2.60 -24.76
CA SER A 263 13.41 1.26 -24.80
C SER A 263 12.18 1.18 -23.88
N GLU A 264 11.21 0.30 -24.22
CA GLU A 264 10.03 0.09 -23.36
C GLU A 264 10.41 -0.54 -22.00
N GLU A 265 11.50 -1.29 -21.96
CA GLU A 265 12.05 -1.88 -20.74
C GLU A 265 12.62 -0.79 -19.81
N PHE A 266 13.45 0.11 -20.35
CA PHE A 266 14.02 1.21 -19.58
C PHE A 266 12.93 2.16 -19.06
N LEU A 267 11.94 2.50 -19.89
CA LEU A 267 10.77 3.27 -19.45
C LEU A 267 9.98 2.53 -18.35
N GLY A 268 9.92 1.20 -18.39
CA GLY A 268 9.30 0.40 -17.33
C GLY A 268 10.04 0.49 -16.00
N GLN A 269 11.37 0.37 -16.03
CA GLN A 269 12.22 0.56 -14.86
C GLN A 269 12.08 1.99 -14.29
N LEU A 270 12.12 2.99 -15.18
CA LEU A 270 12.09 4.42 -14.86
C LEU A 270 10.76 4.86 -14.23
N PHE A 271 9.62 4.42 -14.77
CA PHE A 271 8.28 4.71 -14.23
C PHE A 271 7.76 3.65 -13.25
N ARG A 272 8.62 2.70 -12.82
CA ARG A 272 8.29 1.59 -11.89
C ARG A 272 7.07 0.74 -12.30
N ILE A 273 6.84 0.60 -13.61
CA ILE A 273 5.75 -0.22 -14.19
C ILE A 273 6.30 -1.33 -15.08
N HIS A 274 5.54 -2.42 -15.22
CA HIS A 274 5.95 -3.53 -16.10
C HIS A 274 6.04 -3.08 -17.56
N GLN A 275 7.01 -3.61 -18.34
CA GLN A 275 7.17 -3.30 -19.77
C GLN A 275 5.88 -3.50 -20.57
N SER A 276 5.12 -4.58 -20.30
CA SER A 276 3.81 -4.79 -20.94
C SER A 276 2.77 -3.70 -20.63
N THR A 277 2.91 -2.99 -19.51
CA THR A 277 2.10 -1.82 -19.16
C THR A 277 2.55 -0.59 -19.94
N VAL A 278 3.87 -0.35 -20.05
CA VAL A 278 4.45 0.68 -20.94
C VAL A 278 3.92 0.51 -22.36
N SER A 279 4.02 -0.70 -22.92
CA SER A 279 3.54 -1.06 -24.26
C SER A 279 2.04 -0.79 -24.46
N ARG A 280 1.22 -0.99 -23.41
CA ARG A 280 -0.22 -0.68 -23.43
C ARG A 280 -0.52 0.82 -23.35
N ILE A 281 0.26 1.57 -22.57
CA ILE A 281 0.17 3.03 -22.48
C ILE A 281 0.54 3.62 -23.84
N LEU A 282 1.73 3.28 -24.37
CA LEU A 282 2.19 3.73 -25.67
C LEU A 282 1.17 3.43 -26.78
N ARG A 283 0.63 2.21 -26.88
CA ARG A 283 -0.43 1.92 -27.85
C ARG A 283 -1.64 2.83 -27.71
N ARG A 284 -2.15 3.07 -26.49
CA ARG A 284 -3.30 3.98 -26.30
C ARG A 284 -2.98 5.41 -26.74
N TRP A 285 -1.81 5.94 -26.38
CA TRP A 285 -1.42 7.31 -26.70
C TRP A 285 -0.99 7.50 -28.17
N ILE A 286 -0.43 6.48 -28.83
CA ILE A 286 -0.07 6.52 -30.27
C ILE A 286 -1.30 6.59 -31.18
N HIS A 287 -2.44 6.01 -30.80
CA HIS A 287 -3.68 6.22 -31.57
C HIS A 287 -4.17 7.67 -31.49
N VAL A 288 -3.89 8.36 -30.37
CA VAL A 288 -4.13 9.81 -30.25
C VAL A 288 -3.05 10.61 -30.98
N HIS A 289 -1.83 10.09 -31.14
CA HIS A 289 -0.75 10.71 -31.93
C HIS A 289 -1.10 10.90 -33.42
N GLY A 290 -2.09 10.19 -33.96
CA GLY A 290 -2.67 10.51 -35.26
C GLY A 290 -3.19 11.96 -35.35
N ALA A 291 -3.64 12.54 -34.24
CA ALA A 291 -4.03 13.95 -34.13
C ALA A 291 -2.85 14.88 -33.77
N PHE A 292 -1.78 14.39 -33.14
CA PHE A 292 -0.60 15.22 -32.80
C PHE A 292 0.13 15.72 -34.06
N ASN A 293 0.23 14.89 -35.10
CA ASN A 293 0.83 15.29 -36.39
C ASN A 293 0.00 16.35 -37.17
N SER A 294 -1.18 16.73 -36.68
CA SER A 294 -1.99 17.83 -37.22
C SER A 294 -1.90 19.11 -36.36
N LEU A 295 -1.09 19.10 -35.29
CA LEU A 295 -0.98 20.15 -34.28
C LEU A 295 0.46 20.63 -34.02
N MET A 296 1.45 20.00 -34.68
CA MET A 296 2.81 20.53 -34.89
C MET A 296 2.99 20.91 -36.37
#